data_AF-A0A845QAR4-F1
#
_entry.id   AF-A0A845QAR4-F1
#
_cell.length_a   1.000
_cell.length_b   1.000
_cell.length_c   1.000
_cell.angle_alpha   90.00
_cell.angle_beta   90.00
_cell.angle_gamma   90.00
#
_symmetry.space_group_name_H-M   'P 1'
#
loop_
_entity.id
_entity.type
_entity.pdbx_description
1 polymer ?
#
loop_
_entity_poly.entity_id
_entity_poly.type
_entity_poly.pdbx_seq_one_letter_code
_entity_poly.pdbx_strand_id
1 'polypeptide(L)'
;MQAEAIISSLELAVEKIGDPAPRVYERLFREQPGLEELFFMDNDGGVRGSMLQQCFDCIFDAIGEGVICRSVIPSECERHVSYGVEPDVFFSFFPVIRDTFREALGDDWTPEMAQAWETLLADLKHHTREAA
;
A
#
# COMPACT_ATOMS: atom_id res chain seq x y z
N MET A 1 -0.91 18.55 8.75
CA MET A 1 -2.20 17.92 9.11
C MET A 1 -2.41 16.59 8.39
N GLN A 2 -2.62 16.51 7.06
CA GLN A 2 -2.83 15.20 6.40
C GLN A 2 -1.56 14.32 6.35
N ALA A 3 -0.42 14.87 5.91
CA ALA A 3 0.84 14.12 5.85
C ALA A 3 1.29 13.59 7.22
N GLU A 4 1.16 14.41 8.26
CA GLU A 4 1.47 14.05 9.64
C GLU A 4 0.60 12.89 10.14
N ALA A 5 -0.71 12.91 9.86
CA ALA A 5 -1.61 11.82 10.23
C ALA A 5 -1.24 10.49 9.55
N ILE A 6 -0.81 10.52 8.28
CA ILE A 6 -0.28 9.33 7.59
C ILE A 6 0.98 8.84 8.28
N ILE A 7 1.98 9.71 8.48
CA ILE A 7 3.26 9.36 9.10
C ILE A 7 3.05 8.76 10.49
N SER A 8 2.30 9.44 11.36
CA SER A 8 2.03 8.95 12.72
C SER A 8 1.28 7.63 12.72
N SER A 9 0.33 7.41 11.79
CA SER A 9 -0.35 6.12 11.70
C SER A 9 0.61 4.98 11.32
N LEU A 10 1.60 5.25 10.46
CA LEU A 10 2.61 4.27 10.06
C LEU A 10 3.55 3.95 11.21
N GLU A 11 4.09 4.98 11.86
CA GLU A 11 5.03 4.85 12.99
C GLU A 11 4.39 4.10 14.16
N LEU A 12 3.21 4.53 14.61
CA LEU A 12 2.52 3.90 15.75
C LEU A 12 2.13 2.45 15.48
N ALA A 13 1.77 2.10 14.24
CA ALA A 13 1.46 0.73 13.91
C ALA A 13 2.73 -0.13 13.98
N VAL A 14 3.84 0.32 13.38
CA VAL A 14 5.13 -0.38 13.44
C VAL A 14 5.63 -0.52 14.88
N GLU A 15 5.45 0.48 15.74
CA GLU A 15 5.75 0.37 17.18
C GLU A 15 4.96 -0.76 17.86
N LYS A 16 3.70 -0.98 17.45
CA LYS A 16 2.84 -2.02 18.03
C LYS A 16 3.11 -3.42 17.47
N ILE A 17 3.41 -3.53 16.18
CA ILE A 17 3.42 -4.84 15.48
C ILE A 17 4.80 -5.26 14.98
N GLY A 18 5.80 -4.38 15.03
CA GLY A 18 7.10 -4.58 14.41
C GLY A 18 7.01 -4.50 12.88
N ASP A 19 7.64 -5.45 12.19
CA ASP A 19 7.57 -5.55 10.73
C ASP A 19 6.12 -5.76 10.27
N PRO A 20 5.56 -4.85 9.45
CA PRO A 20 4.18 -4.97 8.98
C PRO A 20 4.02 -6.02 7.87
N ALA A 21 5.09 -6.42 7.18
CA ALA A 21 4.99 -7.25 5.98
C ALA A 21 4.20 -8.55 6.18
N PRO A 22 4.44 -9.36 7.23
CA PRO A 22 3.69 -10.59 7.44
C PRO A 22 2.17 -10.35 7.50
N ARG A 23 1.72 -9.31 8.22
CA ARG A 23 0.28 -9.01 8.37
C ARG A 23 -0.34 -8.42 7.11
N VAL A 24 0.41 -7.59 6.39
CA VAL A 24 -0.04 -7.02 5.10
C VAL A 24 -0.28 -8.14 4.09
N TYR A 25 0.63 -9.10 3.96
CA TYR A 25 0.47 -10.21 3.02
C TYR A 25 -0.55 -11.24 3.47
N GLU A 26 -0.65 -11.53 4.77
CA GLU A 26 -1.74 -12.35 5.31
C GLU A 26 -3.10 -11.76 4.96
N ARG A 27 -3.28 -10.44 5.13
CA ARG A 27 -4.50 -9.75 4.71
C ARG A 27 -4.70 -9.82 3.20
N LEU A 28 -3.67 -9.53 2.41
CA LEU A 28 -3.74 -9.57 0.95
C LEU A 28 -4.23 -10.93 0.44
N PHE A 29 -3.63 -12.02 0.90
CA PHE A 29 -3.99 -13.36 0.44
C PHE A 29 -5.33 -13.83 0.97
N ARG A 30 -5.75 -13.36 2.15
CA ARG A 30 -7.12 -13.58 2.63
C ARG A 30 -8.16 -12.90 1.74
N GLU A 31 -7.88 -11.70 1.25
CA GLU A 31 -8.80 -10.92 0.41
C GLU A 31 -8.72 -11.30 -1.09
N GLN A 32 -7.54 -11.74 -1.54
CA GLN A 32 -7.25 -12.13 -2.91
C GLN A 32 -6.44 -13.45 -2.94
N PRO A 33 -7.06 -14.62 -2.64
CA PRO A 33 -6.33 -15.88 -2.50
C PRO A 33 -5.52 -16.30 -3.72
N GLY A 34 -5.99 -15.95 -4.92
CA GLY A 34 -5.29 -16.27 -6.17
C GLY A 34 -3.93 -15.56 -6.34
N LEU A 35 -3.63 -14.53 -5.55
CA LEU A 35 -2.34 -13.83 -5.62
C LEU A 35 -1.21 -14.63 -4.95
N GLU A 36 -1.51 -15.48 -3.97
CA GLU A 36 -0.47 -16.21 -3.21
C GLU A 36 0.37 -17.10 -4.13
N GLU A 37 -0.28 -17.75 -5.12
CA GLU A 37 0.38 -18.62 -6.09
C GLU A 37 1.38 -17.86 -6.98
N LEU A 38 1.21 -16.55 -7.18
CA LEU A 38 2.13 -15.73 -7.98
C LEU A 38 3.47 -15.51 -7.26
N PHE A 39 3.52 -15.70 -5.94
CA PHE A 39 4.73 -15.55 -5.12
C PHE A 39 5.54 -16.86 -4.98
N PHE A 40 5.31 -17.88 -5.81
CA PHE A 40 5.97 -19.19 -5.70
C PHE A 40 7.51 -19.17 -5.74
N MET A 41 8.13 -18.11 -6.29
CA MET A 41 9.58 -17.93 -6.30
C MET A 41 10.12 -17.16 -5.09
N ASP A 42 9.25 -16.51 -4.32
CA ASP A 42 9.60 -15.64 -3.18
C ASP A 42 9.80 -16.44 -1.88
N ASN A 43 10.82 -17.30 -1.88
CA ASN A 43 11.07 -18.25 -0.81
C ASN A 43 11.63 -17.60 0.47
N ASP A 44 12.25 -16.43 0.37
CA ASP A 44 12.85 -15.69 1.49
C ASP A 44 12.07 -14.43 1.88
N GLY A 45 10.99 -14.11 1.16
CA GLY A 45 10.20 -12.90 1.38
C GLY A 45 10.80 -11.64 0.77
N GLY A 46 11.92 -11.73 0.04
CA GLY A 46 12.61 -10.57 -0.52
C GLY A 46 11.79 -9.79 -1.55
N VAL A 47 11.00 -10.48 -2.39
CA VAL A 47 10.10 -9.84 -3.35
C VAL A 47 9.02 -9.08 -2.60
N ARG A 48 8.39 -9.74 -1.62
CA ARG A 48 7.33 -9.15 -0.81
C ARG A 48 7.81 -7.94 0.00
N GLY A 49 9.00 -8.02 0.60
CA GLY A 49 9.62 -6.91 1.30
C GLY A 49 9.91 -5.72 0.37
N SER A 50 10.50 -5.98 -0.80
CA SER A 50 10.81 -4.93 -1.78
C SER A 50 9.55 -4.26 -2.32
N MET A 51 8.50 -5.02 -2.64
CA MET A 51 7.23 -4.50 -3.13
C MET A 51 6.56 -3.60 -2.09
N LEU A 52 6.52 -4.04 -0.82
CA LEU A 52 5.94 -3.23 0.26
C LEU A 52 6.75 -1.95 0.50
N GLN A 53 8.08 -2.01 0.46
CA GLN A 53 8.93 -0.82 0.57
C GLN A 53 8.64 0.18 -0.55
N GLN A 54 8.51 -0.26 -1.81
CA GLN A 54 8.17 0.62 -2.92
C GLN A 54 6.79 1.27 -2.74
N CYS A 55 5.83 0.56 -2.14
CA CYS A 55 4.54 1.16 -1.79
C CYS A 55 4.69 2.25 -0.72
N PHE A 56 5.52 2.05 0.30
CA PHE A 56 5.81 3.11 1.29
C PHE A 56 6.49 4.31 0.65
N ASP A 57 7.46 4.09 -0.25
CA ASP A 57 8.11 5.18 -0.98
C ASP A 57 7.10 5.99 -1.80
N CYS A 58 6.15 5.30 -2.46
CA CYS A 58 5.05 5.96 -3.16
C CYS A 58 4.12 6.74 -2.22
N ILE A 59 3.80 6.19 -1.05
CA ILE A 59 2.98 6.87 -0.04
C ILE A 59 3.68 8.14 0.47
N PHE A 60 4.98 8.06 0.78
CA PHE A 60 5.75 9.19 1.27
C PHE A 60 5.92 10.28 0.21
N ASP A 61 6.15 9.90 -1.04
CA ASP A 61 6.18 10.85 -2.15
C ASP A 61 4.81 11.52 -2.36
N ALA A 62 3.72 10.74 -2.29
CA ALA A 62 2.35 11.23 -2.51
C ALA A 62 1.87 12.22 -1.43
N ILE A 63 2.28 12.04 -0.17
CA ILE A 63 1.99 13.04 0.89
C ILE A 63 2.89 14.29 0.81
N GLY A 64 3.89 14.26 -0.08
CA GLY A 64 4.75 15.39 -0.47
C GLY A 64 4.30 16.00 -1.80
N GLU A 65 5.20 16.02 -2.80
CA GLU A 65 4.91 16.58 -4.14
C GLU A 65 4.30 15.55 -5.12
N GLY A 66 4.40 14.26 -4.83
CA GLY A 66 3.85 13.15 -5.63
C GLY A 66 4.50 12.96 -7.00
N VAL A 67 5.70 13.51 -7.23
CA VAL A 67 6.33 13.56 -8.55
C VAL A 67 6.73 12.16 -9.03
N ILE A 68 7.23 11.33 -8.13
CA ILE A 68 7.75 10.00 -8.44
C ILE A 68 6.60 9.03 -8.62
N CYS A 69 5.65 8.98 -7.66
CA CYS A 69 4.55 8.04 -7.65
C CYS A 69 3.66 8.16 -8.90
N ARG A 70 3.52 9.38 -9.45
CA ARG A 70 2.83 9.66 -10.72
C ARG A 70 3.37 8.88 -11.92
N SER A 71 4.64 8.52 -11.90
CA SER A 71 5.30 7.75 -12.98
C SER A 71 5.50 6.29 -12.63
N VAL A 72 5.86 5.99 -11.38
CA VAL A 72 6.17 4.64 -10.91
C VAL A 72 4.91 3.77 -10.88
N ILE A 73 3.80 4.30 -10.37
CA ILE A 73 2.58 3.50 -10.18
C ILE A 73 2.01 2.98 -11.51
N PRO A 74 1.87 3.78 -12.59
CA PRO A 74 1.45 3.24 -13.89
C PRO A 74 2.40 2.18 -14.45
N SER A 75 3.71 2.43 -14.39
CA SER A 75 4.74 1.49 -14.86
C SER A 75 4.69 0.16 -14.11
N GLU A 76 4.58 0.20 -12.79
CA GLU A 76 4.46 -1.01 -11.97
C GLU A 76 3.11 -1.70 -12.19
N CYS A 77 2.01 -0.96 -12.40
CA CYS A 77 0.73 -1.57 -12.76
C CYS A 77 0.82 -2.36 -14.07
N GLU A 78 1.42 -1.79 -15.13
CA GLU A 78 1.63 -2.49 -16.40
C GLU A 78 2.49 -3.75 -16.23
N ARG A 79 3.53 -3.66 -15.40
CA ARG A 79 4.38 -4.80 -15.06
C ARG A 79 3.57 -5.90 -14.35
N HIS A 80 2.71 -5.54 -13.40
CA HIS A 80 1.87 -6.48 -12.66
C HIS A 80 0.80 -7.13 -13.56
N VAL A 81 0.27 -6.41 -14.55
CA VAL A 81 -0.60 -6.99 -15.59
C VAL A 81 0.12 -8.12 -16.34
N SER A 82 1.42 -7.97 -16.62
CA SER A 82 2.21 -9.06 -17.24
C SER A 82 2.35 -10.31 -16.37
N TYR A 83 2.13 -10.18 -15.05
CA TYR A 83 2.09 -11.28 -14.09
C TYR A 83 0.68 -11.86 -13.89
N GLY A 84 -0.32 -11.34 -14.60
CA GLY A 84 -1.73 -11.76 -14.48
C GLY A 84 -2.49 -11.07 -13.35
N VAL A 85 -1.97 -9.96 -12.83
CA VAL A 85 -2.66 -9.15 -11.82
C VAL A 85 -3.49 -8.07 -12.51
N GLU A 86 -4.81 -8.11 -12.35
CA GLU A 86 -5.70 -7.08 -12.89
C GLU A 86 -5.43 -5.70 -12.26
N PRO A 87 -5.58 -4.59 -13.01
CA PRO A 87 -5.30 -3.25 -12.49
C PRO A 87 -6.01 -2.92 -11.18
N ASP A 88 -7.30 -3.25 -11.07
CA ASP A 88 -8.06 -3.02 -9.83
C ASP A 88 -7.51 -3.83 -8.64
N VAL A 89 -6.95 -5.01 -8.89
CA VAL A 89 -6.30 -5.85 -7.87
C VAL A 89 -4.95 -5.24 -7.48
N PHE A 90 -4.17 -4.73 -8.43
CA PHE A 90 -2.94 -3.99 -8.14
C PHE A 90 -3.20 -2.80 -7.21
N PHE A 91 -4.20 -1.96 -7.53
CA PHE A 91 -4.55 -0.81 -6.69
C PHE A 91 -5.11 -1.19 -5.32
N SER A 92 -5.70 -2.39 -5.17
CA SER A 92 -6.23 -2.86 -3.89
C SER A 92 -5.14 -3.05 -2.82
N PHE A 93 -3.87 -3.11 -3.21
CA PHE A 93 -2.76 -3.27 -2.26
C PHE A 93 -2.60 -2.07 -1.31
N PHE A 94 -2.85 -0.84 -1.76
CA PHE A 94 -2.77 0.35 -0.89
C PHE A 94 -3.87 0.35 0.20
N PRO A 95 -5.15 0.07 -0.11
CA PRO A 95 -6.17 -0.19 0.92
C PRO A 95 -5.82 -1.34 1.87
N VAL A 96 -5.20 -2.43 1.38
CA VAL A 96 -4.75 -3.54 2.24
C VAL A 96 -3.71 -3.06 3.27
N ILE A 97 -2.76 -2.21 2.85
CA ILE A 97 -1.81 -1.57 3.76
C ILE A 97 -2.59 -0.73 4.78
N ARG A 98 -3.43 0.24 4.34
CA ARG A 98 -4.25 1.07 5.26
C ARG A 98 -4.98 0.22 6.29
N ASP A 99 -5.69 -0.82 5.86
CA ASP A 99 -6.53 -1.63 6.75
C ASP A 99 -5.73 -2.48 7.71
N THR A 100 -4.52 -2.90 7.34
CA THR A 100 -3.58 -3.56 8.26
C THR A 100 -3.17 -2.62 9.38
N PHE A 101 -2.87 -1.35 9.04
CA PHE A 101 -2.43 -0.35 10.02
C PHE A 101 -3.59 0.12 10.90
N ARG A 102 -4.78 0.30 10.32
CA ARG A 102 -6.02 0.57 11.06
C ARG A 102 -6.33 -0.53 12.07
N GLU A 103 -6.21 -1.79 11.67
CA GLU A 103 -6.42 -2.94 12.57
C GLU A 103 -5.35 -3.01 13.67
N ALA A 104 -4.09 -2.72 13.34
CA ALA A 104 -3.01 -2.69 14.31
C ALA A 104 -3.19 -1.59 15.38
N LEU A 105 -3.72 -0.43 14.98
CA LEU A 105 -3.91 0.72 15.86
C LEU A 105 -5.16 0.59 16.74
N GLY A 106 -6.22 -0.05 16.26
CA GLY A 106 -7.44 -0.23 17.04
C GLY A 106 -8.01 1.11 17.51
N ASP A 107 -8.11 1.30 18.83
CA ASP A 107 -8.62 2.53 19.44
C ASP A 107 -7.71 3.77 19.19
N ASP A 108 -6.44 3.56 18.85
CA ASP A 108 -5.51 4.65 18.52
C ASP A 108 -5.68 5.17 17.08
N TRP A 109 -6.51 4.52 16.25
CA TRP A 109 -6.83 4.99 14.91
C TRP A 109 -7.81 6.16 14.95
N THR A 110 -7.33 7.37 14.67
CA THR A 110 -8.15 8.58 14.80
C THR A 110 -8.97 8.89 13.54
N PRO A 111 -10.04 9.71 13.65
CA PRO A 111 -10.78 10.21 12.48
C PRO A 111 -9.90 10.98 11.50
N GLU A 112 -8.87 11.69 11.97
CA GLU A 112 -7.91 12.42 11.14
C GLU A 112 -7.05 11.46 10.32
N MET A 113 -6.59 10.35 10.91
CA MET A 113 -5.89 9.29 10.18
C MET A 113 -6.81 8.69 9.11
N ALA A 114 -8.06 8.36 9.46
CA ALA A 114 -9.02 7.84 8.51
C ALA A 114 -9.19 8.78 7.30
N GLN A 115 -9.43 10.07 7.55
CA GLN A 115 -9.63 11.05 6.49
C GLN A 115 -8.38 11.26 5.63
N ALA A 116 -7.19 11.28 6.24
CA ALA A 116 -5.95 11.42 5.50
C ALA A 116 -5.70 10.24 4.54
N TRP A 117 -5.97 9.01 5.01
CA TRP A 117 -5.83 7.82 4.18
C TRP A 117 -6.87 7.77 3.04
N GLU A 118 -8.11 8.19 3.27
CA GLU A 118 -9.11 8.27 2.19
C GLU A 118 -8.68 9.27 1.10
N THR A 119 -8.16 10.44 1.48
CA THR A 119 -7.63 11.41 0.51
C THR A 119 -6.45 10.84 -0.26
N LEU A 120 -5.48 10.25 0.43
CA LEU A 120 -4.29 9.64 -0.18
C LEU A 120 -4.68 8.55 -1.20
N LEU A 121 -5.58 7.64 -0.83
CA LEU A 121 -6.02 6.56 -1.71
C LEU A 121 -6.77 7.08 -2.94
N ALA A 122 -7.59 8.13 -2.77
CA ALA A 122 -8.23 8.79 -3.89
C ALA A 122 -7.20 9.41 -4.84
N ASP A 123 -6.20 10.12 -4.31
CA ASP A 123 -5.14 10.74 -5.11
C ASP A 123 -4.34 9.69 -5.87
N LEU A 124 -3.88 8.62 -5.22
CA LEU A 124 -3.13 7.53 -5.87
C LEU A 124 -3.93 6.89 -7.03
N LYS A 125 -5.26 6.82 -6.91
CA LYS A 125 -6.14 6.31 -7.96
C LYS A 125 -6.41 7.32 -9.09
N HIS A 126 -6.33 8.62 -8.80
CA HIS A 126 -6.53 9.68 -9.81
C HIS A 126 -5.30 9.88 -10.69
N HIS A 127 -4.09 9.81 -10.12
CA HIS A 127 -2.83 9.99 -10.83
C HIS A 127 -2.56 8.93 -11.93
N THR A 128 -3.35 7.87 -11.98
CA THR A 128 -3.26 6.81 -12.99
C THR A 128 -4.27 6.95 -14.13
N ARG A 129 -5.20 7.92 -14.05
CA ARG A 129 -6.17 8.22 -15.11
C ARG A 129 -5.76 9.37 -16.03
N GLU A 130 -4.84 10.25 -15.63
CA GLU A 130 -4.39 11.38 -16.46
C GLU A 130 -3.19 11.05 -17.37
N ALA A 131 -2.64 9.83 -17.27
CA ALA A 131 -1.55 9.34 -18.10
C ALA A 131 -2.00 8.51 -19.32
N ALA A 132 -3.32 8.43 -19.59
CA ALA A 132 -3.92 7.74 -20.73
C ALA A 132 -4.59 8.74 -21.69
#